data_AF-A0A4Q5SE26-F1
#
_entry.id   AF-A0A4Q5SE26-F1
#
_cell.length_a   1.000
_cell.length_b   1.000
_cell.length_c   1.000
_cell.angle_alpha   90.00
_cell.angle_beta   90.00
_cell.angle_gamma   90.00
#
_symmetry.space_group_name_H-M   'P 1'
#
loop_
_entity.id
_entity.type
_entity.pdbx_description
1 polymer ?
#
loop_
_entity_poly.entity_id
_entity_poly.type
_entity_poly.pdbx_seq_one_letter_code
_entity_poly.pdbx_strand_id
1 'polypeptide(L)'
;MNRIDRISAILIQLQSRRVVKAADIAERFSISLRTVYRDVKTLEEAGIPIIGEAGVGYSIMDGYRLPPVMFTREEATAFLTAEKFVEKMTDPSTIGHHQSAMYKIRAILRSAEKDLLEDMDGNIEVIKSRSQQRADNHDHIQIILTAIGQKRVLKLDYFALHSQVQTLRDVEP
;
A
#
# COMPACT_ATOMS: atom_id res chain seq x y z
N MET A 1 -0.62 22.52 8.82
CA MET A 1 0.04 21.30 9.30
C MET A 1 1.03 21.66 10.39
N ASN A 2 0.93 21.02 11.56
CA ASN A 2 1.86 21.28 12.67
C ASN A 2 3.28 20.79 12.28
N ARG A 3 4.32 21.37 12.88
CA ARG A 3 5.71 20.95 12.64
C ARG A 3 5.94 19.50 13.04
N ILE A 4 5.37 19.04 14.16
CA ILE A 4 5.52 17.65 14.61
C ILE A 4 4.91 16.68 13.59
N ASP A 5 3.66 16.90 13.17
CA ASP A 5 2.99 16.09 12.15
C ASP A 5 3.82 16.02 10.86
N ARG A 6 4.45 17.13 10.49
CA ARG A 6 5.32 17.18 9.30
C ARG A 6 6.60 16.40 9.46
N ILE A 7 7.27 16.52 10.59
CA ILE A 7 8.48 15.73 10.86
C ILE A 7 8.17 14.24 10.83
N SER A 8 7.06 13.82 11.46
CA SER A 8 6.58 12.44 11.41
C SER A 8 6.24 11.99 9.99
N ALA A 9 5.57 12.84 9.20
CA ALA A 9 5.23 12.52 7.82
C ALA A 9 6.45 12.42 6.90
N ILE A 10 7.47 13.27 7.10
CA ILE A 10 8.76 13.18 6.39
C ILE A 10 9.44 11.86 6.72
N LEU A 11 9.47 11.48 8.00
CA LEU A 11 10.06 10.23 8.44
C LEU A 11 9.38 9.00 7.81
N ILE A 12 8.04 8.98 7.78
CA ILE A 12 7.27 7.93 7.09
C ILE A 12 7.61 7.88 5.60
N GLN A 13 7.74 9.05 4.95
CA GLN A 13 8.15 9.12 3.54
C GLN A 13 9.54 8.50 3.31
N LEU A 14 10.52 8.83 4.14
CA LEU A 14 11.87 8.29 4.07
C LEU A 14 11.92 6.77 4.30
N GLN A 15 10.97 6.21 5.05
CA GLN A 15 10.87 4.76 5.25
C GLN A 15 10.21 4.04 4.07
N SER A 16 9.26 4.69 3.39
CA SER A 16 8.50 4.11 2.28
C SER A 16 9.30 3.94 0.97
N ARG A 17 10.43 4.64 0.83
CA ARG A 17 11.26 4.62 -0.38
C ARG A 17 12.72 4.50 0.02
N ARG A 18 13.51 3.80 -0.80
CA ARG A 18 14.94 3.60 -0.54
C ARG A 18 15.71 4.93 -0.52
N VAL A 19 15.36 5.87 -1.39
CA VAL A 19 15.96 7.22 -1.49
C VAL A 19 14.86 8.22 -1.82
N VAL A 20 14.84 9.37 -1.15
CA VAL A 20 13.89 10.47 -1.37
C VAL A 20 14.66 11.77 -1.56
N LYS A 21 14.40 12.50 -2.65
CA LYS A 21 15.08 13.79 -2.87
C LYS A 21 14.47 14.86 -1.97
N ALA A 22 15.30 15.81 -1.53
CA ALA A 22 14.83 16.96 -0.74
C ALA A 22 13.77 17.79 -1.47
N ALA A 23 13.87 17.88 -2.80
CA ALA A 23 12.88 18.56 -3.64
C ALA A 23 11.51 17.87 -3.60
N ASP A 24 11.46 16.53 -3.64
CA ASP A 24 10.20 15.77 -3.57
C ASP A 24 9.51 15.97 -2.21
N ILE A 25 10.30 16.10 -1.14
CA ILE A 25 9.78 16.40 0.21
C ILE A 25 9.22 17.82 0.24
N ALA A 26 9.97 18.78 -0.31
CA ALA A 26 9.58 20.19 -0.37
C ALA A 26 8.26 20.37 -1.13
N GLU A 27 8.13 19.72 -2.28
CA GLU A 27 6.92 19.73 -3.11
C GLU A 27 5.74 19.08 -2.40
N ARG A 28 5.91 17.85 -1.87
CA ARG A 28 4.81 17.12 -1.22
C ARG A 28 4.18 17.88 -0.06
N PHE A 29 5.00 18.57 0.73
CA PHE A 29 4.53 19.30 1.92
C PHE A 29 4.39 20.81 1.69
N SER A 30 4.60 21.30 0.46
CA SER A 30 4.56 22.73 0.10
C SER A 30 5.44 23.61 1.01
N ILE A 31 6.70 23.20 1.21
CA ILE A 31 7.68 23.91 2.04
C ILE A 31 8.96 24.22 1.26
N SER A 32 9.79 25.13 1.80
CA SER A 32 11.12 25.41 1.22
C SER A 32 12.11 24.25 1.47
N LEU A 33 13.11 24.11 0.60
CA LEU A 33 14.24 23.20 0.81
C LEU A 33 14.96 23.46 2.15
N ARG A 34 15.08 24.73 2.57
CA ARG A 34 15.66 25.10 3.87
C ARG A 34 14.86 24.50 5.03
N THR A 35 13.53 24.46 4.91
CA THR A 35 12.65 23.82 5.90
C THR A 35 12.86 22.31 5.93
N VAL A 36 12.97 21.67 4.75
CA VAL A 36 13.27 20.23 4.64
C VAL A 36 14.57 19.89 5.37
N TYR A 37 15.66 20.61 5.07
CA TYR A 37 16.95 20.37 5.71
C TYR A 37 16.90 20.52 7.23
N ARG A 38 16.16 21.52 7.73
CA ARG A 38 15.99 21.71 9.18
C ARG A 38 15.15 20.59 9.82
N ASP A 39 14.09 20.15 9.16
CA ASP A 39 13.22 19.09 9.67
C ASP A 39 13.92 17.72 9.62
N VAL A 40 14.72 17.43 8.58
CA VAL A 40 15.61 16.25 8.52
C VAL A 40 16.65 16.28 9.63
N LYS A 41 17.29 17.42 9.86
CA LYS A 41 18.22 17.57 10.99
C LYS A 41 17.54 17.32 12.34
N THR A 42 16.27 17.70 12.48
CA THR A 42 15.50 17.42 13.71
C THR A 42 15.29 15.92 13.90
N LEU A 43 15.12 15.15 12.82
CA LEU A 43 15.03 13.69 12.88
C LEU A 43 16.38 13.07 13.27
N GLU A 44 17.50 13.56 12.72
CA GLU A 44 18.85 13.13 13.09
C GLU A 44 19.13 13.41 14.59
N GLU A 45 18.79 14.61 15.06
CA GLU A 45 18.90 15.00 16.48
C GLU A 45 18.01 14.14 17.39
N ALA A 46 16.91 13.58 16.88
CA ALA A 46 16.06 12.61 17.57
C ALA A 46 16.61 11.17 17.54
N GLY A 47 17.82 10.94 17.01
CA GLY A 47 18.48 9.63 16.97
C GLY A 47 18.06 8.74 15.80
N ILE A 48 17.41 9.30 14.78
CA ILE A 48 17.02 8.57 13.58
C ILE A 48 18.22 8.55 12.62
N PRO A 49 18.74 7.37 12.23
CA PRO A 49 19.94 7.25 11.40
C PRO A 49 19.60 7.55 9.93
N ILE A 50 19.57 8.83 9.58
CA ILE A 50 19.37 9.31 8.22
C ILE A 50 20.73 9.45 7.53
N ILE A 51 20.81 8.99 6.29
CA ILE A 51 21.94 9.14 5.39
C ILE A 51 21.52 10.18 4.36
N GLY A 52 22.30 11.26 4.25
CA GLY A 52 22.12 12.29 3.23
C GLY A 52 23.32 12.36 2.31
N GLU A 53 23.11 12.19 1.01
CA GLU A 53 24.17 12.34 -0.01
C GLU A 53 23.76 13.41 -1.04
N ALA A 54 24.67 14.36 -1.28
CA ALA A 54 24.44 15.49 -2.18
C ALA A 54 24.17 14.99 -3.61
N GLY A 55 23.05 15.43 -4.19
CA GLY A 55 22.63 14.99 -5.53
C GLY A 55 21.87 13.65 -5.57
N VAL A 56 21.92 12.85 -4.50
CA VAL A 56 21.21 11.56 -4.40
C VAL A 56 19.91 11.73 -3.62
N GLY A 57 19.96 12.30 -2.42
CA GLY A 57 18.80 12.50 -1.54
C GLY A 57 19.03 11.95 -0.13
N TYR A 58 17.92 11.67 0.55
CA TYR A 58 17.89 11.13 1.90
C TYR A 58 17.39 9.69 1.92
N SER A 59 17.98 8.88 2.78
CA SER A 59 17.56 7.50 3.06
C SER A 59 17.71 7.20 4.55
N ILE A 60 16.92 6.27 5.08
CA ILE A 60 17.13 5.74 6.42
C ILE A 60 18.12 4.57 6.33
N MET A 61 19.04 4.46 7.29
CA MET A 61 19.98 3.34 7.37
C MET A 61 19.24 2.00 7.39
N ASP A 62 19.74 1.04 6.60
CA ASP A 62 19.18 -0.30 6.54
C ASP A 62 19.12 -0.93 7.94
N GLY A 63 17.99 -1.56 8.25
CA GLY A 63 17.76 -2.21 9.55
C GLY A 63 17.12 -1.30 10.61
N TYR A 64 17.11 0.02 10.44
CA TYR A 64 16.31 0.87 11.32
C TYR A 64 14.81 0.62 11.08
N ARG A 65 14.04 0.48 12.16
CA ARG A 65 12.60 0.24 12.15
C ARG A 65 11.95 1.16 13.15
N LEU A 66 10.94 1.89 12.69
CA LEU A 66 10.15 2.72 13.57
C LEU A 66 9.21 1.87 14.44
N PRO A 67 8.82 2.39 15.61
CA PRO A 67 7.63 1.90 16.30
C PRO A 67 6.43 1.91 15.34
N PRO A 68 5.43 1.04 15.56
CA PRO A 68 4.24 0.99 14.72
C PRO A 68 3.60 2.38 14.58
N VAL A 69 3.36 2.80 13.33
CA VAL A 69 2.69 4.06 13.05
C VAL A 69 1.19 3.88 13.31
N MET A 70 0.59 4.81 14.04
CA MET A 70 -0.85 4.81 14.27
C MET A 70 -1.57 5.27 13.01
N PHE A 71 -2.56 4.51 12.56
CA PHE A 71 -3.44 4.94 11.49
C PHE A 71 -4.48 5.93 12.00
N THR A 72 -4.80 6.90 11.16
CA THR A 72 -5.97 7.77 11.33
C THR A 72 -7.25 6.98 11.08
N ARG A 73 -8.37 7.54 11.53
CA ARG A 73 -9.70 6.96 11.31
C ARG A 73 -9.99 6.79 9.81
N GLU A 74 -9.65 7.80 9.02
CA GLU A 74 -9.88 7.81 7.58
C GLU A 74 -8.99 6.80 6.84
N GLU A 75 -7.77 6.54 7.32
CA GLU A 75 -6.92 5.46 6.79
C GLU A 75 -7.48 4.07 7.16
N ALA A 76 -7.97 3.91 8.39
CA ALA A 76 -8.56 2.65 8.84
C ALA A 76 -9.80 2.27 8.00
N THR A 77 -10.71 3.22 7.73
CA THR A 77 -11.90 2.97 6.90
C THR A 77 -11.56 2.69 5.44
N ALA A 78 -10.47 3.29 4.92
CA ALA A 78 -9.95 2.97 3.59
C ALA A 78 -9.47 1.51 3.50
N PHE A 79 -8.78 1.00 4.53
CA PHE A 79 -8.38 -0.41 4.58
C PHE A 79 -9.58 -1.36 4.66
N LEU A 80 -10.60 -1.03 5.46
CA LEU A 80 -11.83 -1.83 5.52
C LEU A 80 -12.54 -1.89 4.16
N THR A 81 -12.62 -0.76 3.47
CA THR A 81 -13.22 -0.70 2.13
C THR A 81 -12.44 -1.61 1.16
N ALA A 82 -11.11 -1.55 1.20
CA ALA A 82 -10.25 -2.44 0.41
C ALA A 82 -10.48 -3.91 0.76
N GLU A 83 -10.64 -4.25 2.05
CA GLU A 83 -10.96 -5.61 2.50
C GLU A 83 -12.22 -6.16 1.83
N LYS A 84 -13.31 -5.40 1.83
CA LYS A 84 -14.57 -5.82 1.20
C LYS A 84 -14.44 -6.03 -0.30
N PHE A 85 -13.65 -5.20 -0.99
CA PHE A 85 -13.35 -5.41 -2.41
C PHE A 85 -12.52 -6.67 -2.64
N VAL A 86 -11.49 -6.91 -1.82
CA VAL A 86 -10.63 -8.09 -1.96
C VAL A 86 -11.43 -9.36 -1.71
N GLU A 87 -12.22 -9.42 -0.65
CA GLU A 87 -13.11 -10.56 -0.35
C GLU A 87 -14.07 -10.91 -1.49
N LYS A 88 -14.51 -9.90 -2.25
CA LYS A 88 -15.54 -10.06 -3.29
C LYS A 88 -15.01 -9.98 -4.70
N MET A 89 -13.75 -9.63 -4.97
CA MET A 89 -13.24 -9.47 -6.34
C MET A 89 -11.96 -10.24 -6.62
N THR A 90 -11.41 -10.95 -5.65
CA THR A 90 -10.12 -11.66 -5.80
C THR A 90 -10.24 -13.17 -5.56
N ASP A 91 -9.12 -13.87 -5.76
CA ASP A 91 -9.01 -15.32 -5.60
C ASP A 91 -8.79 -15.74 -4.12
N PRO A 92 -9.06 -17.02 -3.77
CA PRO A 92 -8.96 -17.49 -2.38
C PRO A 92 -7.59 -17.27 -1.74
N SER A 93 -6.50 -17.43 -2.50
CA SER A 93 -5.14 -17.19 -1.97
C SER A 93 -4.93 -15.72 -1.58
N THR A 94 -5.36 -14.79 -2.44
CA THR A 94 -5.28 -13.35 -2.17
C THR A 94 -6.16 -12.95 -0.98
N ILE A 95 -7.36 -13.52 -0.86
CA ILE A 95 -8.24 -13.31 0.31
C ILE A 95 -7.53 -13.72 1.60
N GLY A 96 -6.91 -14.90 1.63
CA GLY A 96 -6.19 -15.38 2.83
C GLY A 96 -5.02 -14.49 3.22
N HIS A 97 -4.23 -14.03 2.25
CA HIS A 97 -3.13 -13.08 2.50
C HIS A 97 -3.65 -11.75 3.04
N HIS A 98 -4.77 -11.25 2.49
CA HIS A 98 -5.38 -10.01 2.92
C HIS A 98 -5.92 -10.09 4.34
N GLN A 99 -6.64 -11.16 4.70
CA GLN A 99 -7.13 -11.39 6.06
C GLN A 99 -5.97 -11.41 7.08
N SER A 100 -4.85 -12.08 6.74
CA SER A 100 -3.66 -12.09 7.59
C SER A 100 -3.05 -10.69 7.77
N ALA A 101 -3.01 -9.88 6.71
CA ALA A 101 -2.53 -8.50 6.77
C ALA A 101 -3.47 -7.62 7.61
N MET A 102 -4.78 -7.71 7.40
CA MET A 102 -5.77 -6.95 8.15
C MET A 102 -5.81 -7.31 9.63
N TYR A 103 -5.57 -8.57 9.99
CA TYR A 103 -5.37 -8.97 11.39
C TYR A 103 -4.22 -8.19 12.05
N LYS A 104 -3.09 -8.03 11.34
CA LYS A 104 -1.94 -7.24 11.84
C LYS A 104 -2.24 -5.75 11.89
N ILE A 105 -2.97 -5.21 10.90
CA ILE A 105 -3.39 -3.81 10.88
C ILE A 105 -4.31 -3.51 12.07
N ARG A 106 -5.34 -4.34 12.31
CA ARG A 106 -6.25 -4.21 13.46
C ARG A 106 -5.48 -4.21 14.78
N ALA A 107 -4.40 -4.98 14.90
CA ALA A 107 -3.61 -5.05 16.13
C ALA A 107 -2.94 -3.71 16.52
N ILE A 108 -2.69 -2.81 15.57
CA ILE A 108 -2.02 -1.51 15.81
C ILE A 108 -3.00 -0.32 15.86
N LEU A 109 -4.30 -0.55 15.70
CA LEU A 109 -5.35 0.47 15.87
C LEU A 109 -5.69 0.68 17.35
N ARG A 110 -6.14 1.90 17.73
CA ARG A 110 -6.68 2.16 19.07
C ARG A 110 -8.10 1.61 19.15
N SER A 111 -8.64 1.54 20.36
CA SER A 111 -9.99 1.00 20.60
C SER A 111 -11.06 1.75 19.79
N ALA A 112 -11.00 3.09 19.74
CA ALA A 112 -11.98 3.88 19.01
C ALA A 112 -12.02 3.57 17.50
N GLU A 113 -10.87 3.34 16.86
CA GLU A 113 -10.87 2.95 15.44
C GLU A 113 -11.30 1.48 15.26
N LYS A 114 -10.99 0.57 16.20
CA LYS A 114 -11.47 -0.82 16.16
C LYS A 114 -12.99 -0.88 16.23
N ASP A 115 -13.59 -0.18 17.19
CA ASP A 115 -15.05 -0.15 17.38
C ASP A 115 -15.74 0.38 16.11
N LEU A 116 -15.18 1.42 15.50
CA LEU A 116 -15.67 1.95 14.23
C LEU A 116 -15.60 0.91 13.10
N LEU A 117 -14.46 0.20 12.98
CA LEU A 117 -14.33 -0.81 11.94
C LEU A 117 -15.31 -1.95 12.13
N GLU A 118 -15.53 -2.41 13.36
CA GLU A 118 -16.50 -3.47 13.66
C GLU A 118 -17.94 -3.05 13.33
N ASP A 119 -18.33 -1.81 13.65
CA ASP A 119 -19.64 -1.28 13.29
C ASP A 119 -19.83 -1.14 11.77
N MET A 120 -18.80 -0.63 11.07
CA MET A 120 -18.87 -0.44 9.62
C MET A 120 -18.80 -1.75 8.84
N ASP A 121 -18.07 -2.75 9.33
CA ASP A 121 -17.87 -4.03 8.63
C ASP A 121 -19.18 -4.77 8.35
N GLY A 122 -20.14 -4.69 9.27
CA GLY A 122 -21.48 -5.28 9.10
C GLY A 122 -22.40 -4.51 8.14
N ASN A 123 -22.05 -3.27 7.79
CA ASN A 123 -22.90 -2.35 7.03
C ASN A 123 -22.44 -2.14 5.58
N ILE A 124 -21.31 -2.75 5.18
CA ILE A 124 -20.74 -2.60 3.83
C ILE A 124 -20.78 -3.94 3.11
N GLU A 125 -21.42 -3.94 1.93
CA GLU A 125 -21.45 -5.10 1.03
C GLU A 125 -20.98 -4.72 -0.38
N VAL A 126 -20.12 -5.57 -0.96
CA VAL A 126 -19.70 -5.46 -2.37
C VAL A 126 -20.42 -6.53 -3.19
N ILE A 127 -21.21 -6.08 -4.17
CA ILE A 127 -22.07 -6.93 -4.99
C ILE A 127 -21.34 -7.32 -6.29
N LYS A 128 -21.16 -8.61 -6.54
CA LYS A 128 -20.64 -9.14 -7.82
C LYS A 128 -21.72 -9.09 -8.90
N SER A 129 -21.32 -8.81 -10.14
CA SER A 129 -22.18 -9.07 -11.31
C SER A 129 -22.34 -10.58 -11.53
N ARG A 130 -23.48 -11.03 -12.08
CA ARG A 130 -23.75 -12.45 -12.40
C ARG A 130 -22.68 -13.09 -13.31
N SER A 131 -22.03 -12.30 -14.16
CA SER A 131 -20.93 -12.78 -15.01
C SER A 131 -19.65 -13.07 -14.20
N GLN A 132 -19.38 -12.27 -13.16
CA GLN A 132 -18.22 -12.44 -12.28
C GLN A 132 -18.39 -13.63 -11.34
N GLN A 133 -19.61 -13.95 -10.93
CA GLN A 133 -19.91 -15.15 -10.11
C GLN A 133 -19.57 -16.47 -10.81
N ARG A 134 -19.52 -16.49 -12.15
CA ARG A 134 -19.19 -17.70 -12.93
C ARG A 134 -17.69 -17.89 -13.18
N ALA A 135 -16.88 -16.86 -12.99
CA ALA A 135 -15.44 -16.89 -13.25
C ALA A 135 -14.62 -17.35 -12.04
N ASP A 136 -15.28 -17.80 -10.96
CA ASP A 136 -14.63 -18.03 -9.67
C ASP A 136 -13.66 -19.24 -9.68
N ASN A 137 -12.54 -19.06 -8.97
CA ASN A 137 -11.57 -20.06 -8.48
C ASN A 137 -10.33 -20.39 -9.31
N HIS A 138 -9.64 -19.40 -9.87
CA HIS A 138 -8.25 -19.62 -10.25
C HIS A 138 -7.34 -18.56 -9.62
N ASP A 139 -6.28 -19.02 -8.94
CA ASP A 139 -5.26 -18.21 -8.27
C ASP A 139 -4.33 -17.52 -9.30
N HIS A 140 -4.90 -16.67 -10.15
CA HIS A 140 -4.16 -15.98 -11.21
C HIS A 140 -3.56 -14.66 -10.75
N ILE A 141 -4.13 -14.00 -9.73
CA ILE A 141 -3.69 -12.65 -9.34
C ILE A 141 -2.24 -12.67 -8.90
N GLN A 142 -1.85 -13.61 -8.04
CA GLN A 142 -0.46 -13.71 -7.58
C GLN A 142 0.51 -14.05 -8.70
N ILE A 143 0.10 -14.87 -9.67
CA ILE A 143 0.91 -15.18 -10.85
C ILE A 143 1.15 -13.92 -11.67
N ILE A 144 0.10 -13.13 -11.92
CA ILE A 144 0.17 -11.88 -12.68
C ILE A 144 1.06 -10.86 -11.96
N LEU A 145 0.83 -10.62 -10.67
CA LEU A 145 1.61 -9.67 -9.87
C LEU A 145 3.10 -10.07 -9.82
N THR A 146 3.39 -11.36 -9.68
CA THR A 146 4.77 -11.87 -9.71
C THR A 146 5.42 -11.63 -11.07
N ALA A 147 4.70 -11.87 -12.16
CA ALA A 147 5.21 -11.64 -13.51
C ALA A 147 5.49 -10.16 -13.78
N ILE A 148 4.62 -9.24 -13.33
CA ILE A 148 4.85 -7.79 -13.40
C ILE A 148 6.13 -7.42 -12.64
N GLY A 149 6.25 -7.87 -11.39
CA GLY A 149 7.41 -7.56 -10.54
C GLY A 149 8.73 -8.09 -11.10
N GLN A 150 8.68 -9.22 -11.83
CA GLN A 150 9.84 -9.85 -12.46
C GLN A 150 10.03 -9.50 -13.93
N LYS A 151 9.14 -8.66 -14.50
CA LYS A 151 9.11 -8.29 -15.93
C LYS A 151 9.09 -9.51 -16.85
N ARG A 152 8.20 -10.47 -16.58
CA ARG A 152 8.04 -11.71 -17.35
C ARG A 152 6.76 -11.67 -18.18
N VAL A 153 6.86 -12.14 -19.42
CA VAL A 153 5.72 -12.36 -20.31
C VAL A 153 4.90 -13.56 -19.81
N LEU A 154 3.58 -13.43 -19.82
CA LEU A 154 2.63 -14.48 -19.47
C LEU A 154 2.08 -15.17 -20.71
N LYS A 155 1.88 -16.49 -20.62
CA LYS A 155 1.08 -17.26 -21.58
C LYS A 155 -0.34 -17.39 -21.06
N LEU A 156 -1.30 -16.90 -21.83
CA LEU A 156 -2.72 -16.82 -21.48
C LEU A 156 -3.55 -17.62 -22.47
N ASP A 157 -4.32 -18.58 -21.98
CA ASP A 157 -5.45 -19.15 -22.71
C ASP A 157 -6.63 -18.17 -22.64
N TYR A 158 -6.86 -17.46 -23.73
CA TYR A 158 -7.87 -16.41 -23.81
C TYR A 158 -9.10 -16.88 -24.60
N PHE A 159 -10.26 -16.85 -23.94
CA PHE A 159 -11.56 -17.11 -24.57
C PHE A 159 -12.21 -15.80 -25.02
N ALA A 160 -12.39 -15.62 -26.32
CA ALA A 160 -13.00 -14.43 -26.88
C ALA A 160 -14.54 -14.57 -26.95
N LEU A 161 -15.27 -13.75 -26.18
CA LEU A 161 -16.74 -13.80 -26.11
C LEU A 161 -17.46 -13.58 -27.45
N HIS A 162 -16.89 -12.76 -28.35
CA HIS A 162 -17.52 -12.40 -29.63
C HIS A 162 -17.36 -13.48 -30.71
N SER A 163 -16.20 -14.15 -30.75
CA SER A 163 -15.86 -15.17 -31.74
C SER A 163 -16.04 -16.59 -31.21
N GLN A 164 -16.20 -16.76 -29.90
CA GLN A 164 -16.23 -18.04 -29.19
C GLN A 164 -15.03 -18.94 -29.49
N VAL A 165 -13.87 -18.33 -29.77
CA VAL A 165 -12.61 -19.04 -30.01
C VAL A 165 -11.70 -18.91 -28.80
N GLN A 166 -11.05 -20.01 -28.45
CA GLN A 166 -9.95 -20.04 -27.49
C GLN A 166 -8.62 -19.84 -28.23
N THR A 167 -7.80 -18.91 -27.75
CA THR A 167 -6.50 -18.56 -28.35
C THR A 167 -5.43 -18.54 -27.28
N LEU A 168 -4.23 -19.05 -27.60
CA LEU A 168 -3.06 -18.86 -26.74
C LEU A 168 -2.40 -17.52 -27.08
N ARG A 169 -2.12 -16.71 -26.06
CA ARG A 169 -1.53 -15.38 -26.22
C ARG A 169 -0.33 -15.19 -25.31
N ASP A 170 0.73 -14.60 -25.85
CA ASP A 170 1.81 -14.04 -25.05
C ASP A 170 1.43 -12.60 -24.68
N VAL A 171 1.43 -12.27 -23.39
CA VAL A 171 0.98 -10.98 -22.85
C VAL A 171 2.04 -10.41 -21.92
N GLU A 172 2.37 -9.14 -22.11
CA GLU A 172 3.09 -8.33 -21.14
C GLU A 172 2.07 -7.75 -20.15
N PRO A 173 2.02 -8.26 -18.90
CA PRO A 173 1.05 -7.81 -17.91
C PRO A 173 1.39 -6.45 -17.29
#